data_AF-A0A833VND9-F1
#
_entry.id   AF-A0A833VND9-F1
#
_cell.length_a   1.000
_cell.length_b   1.000
_cell.length_c   1.000
_cell.angle_alpha   90.00
_cell.angle_beta   90.00
_cell.angle_gamma   90.00
#
_symmetry.space_group_name_H-M   'P 1'
#
loop_
_entity.id
_entity.type
_entity.pdbx_description
1 polymer ?
#
loop_
_entity_poly.entity_id
_entity_poly.type
_entity_poly.pdbx_seq_one_letter_code
_entity_poly.pdbx_strand_id
1 'polypeptide(L)'
;MVSTRGPKFKFCDGEKVLCYEPDPTKAKVLYDSKVLDVIVNKDQRGRKAVEYLIHFQGWNSSWDRCVTEEYVLKDTEENRQLQRDLAQKAQLQLYV
;
A
#
# COMPACT_ATOMS: atom_id res chain seq x y z
N MET A 1 12.13 34.53 -3.48
CA MET A 1 11.62 33.38 -2.70
C MET A 1 11.49 32.19 -3.63
N VAL A 2 12.42 31.23 -3.58
CA VAL A 2 12.27 29.97 -4.31
C VAL A 2 11.26 29.13 -3.55
N SER A 3 10.14 28.79 -4.18
CA SER A 3 9.16 27.86 -3.62
C SER A 3 9.79 26.46 -3.56
N THR A 4 10.34 26.08 -2.41
CA THR A 4 10.94 24.77 -2.12
C THR A 4 9.91 23.65 -1.95
N ARG A 5 8.68 23.82 -2.44
CA ARG A 5 7.64 22.79 -2.31
C ARG A 5 7.89 21.70 -3.34
N GLY A 6 8.80 20.79 -3.02
CA GLY A 6 8.93 19.49 -3.68
C GLY A 6 7.60 18.71 -3.63
N PRO A 7 7.48 17.63 -4.42
CA PRO A 7 6.28 16.80 -4.41
C PRO A 7 5.98 16.33 -2.98
N LYS A 8 4.76 16.57 -2.51
CA LYS A 8 4.28 15.99 -1.24
C LYS A 8 3.72 14.61 -1.55
N PHE A 9 4.46 13.58 -1.16
CA PHE A 9 3.98 12.21 -1.20
C PHE A 9 3.12 11.92 0.03
N LYS A 10 2.12 11.05 -0.12
CA LYS A 10 1.23 10.66 0.98
C LYS A 10 1.95 9.76 1.99
N PHE A 11 2.92 8.98 1.51
CA PHE A 11 3.76 8.10 2.32
C PHE A 11 5.24 8.36 2.05
N CYS A 12 6.11 8.04 3.00
CA CYS A 12 7.56 8.18 2.87
C CYS A 12 8.30 6.85 2.99
N ASP A 13 9.53 6.79 2.48
CA ASP A 13 10.43 5.67 2.70
C ASP A 13 10.56 5.37 4.21
N GLY A 14 10.55 4.09 4.54
CA GLY A 14 10.64 3.63 5.92
C GLY A 14 9.31 3.59 6.67
N GLU A 15 8.24 4.20 6.14
CA GLU A 15 6.96 4.33 6.82
C GLU A 15 6.25 2.99 6.98
N LYS A 16 5.72 2.73 8.19
CA LYS A 16 4.81 1.62 8.45
C LYS A 16 3.42 1.95 7.94
N VAL A 17 2.86 1.06 7.15
CA VAL A 17 1.60 1.24 6.44
C VAL A 17 0.82 -0.08 6.43
N LEU A 18 -0.45 0.00 6.05
CA LEU A 18 -1.25 -1.17 5.70
C LEU A 18 -1.40 -1.21 4.18
N CYS A 19 -1.15 -2.35 3.56
CA CYS A 19 -1.30 -2.52 2.11
C CYS A 19 -2.39 -3.54 1.80
N TYR A 20 -3.27 -3.21 0.86
CA TYR A 20 -4.24 -4.17 0.33
C TYR A 20 -3.52 -5.32 -0.37
N GLU A 21 -4.14 -6.51 -0.35
CA GLU A 21 -3.77 -7.61 -1.23
C GLU A 21 -3.81 -7.14 -2.69
N PRO A 22 -2.65 -7.12 -3.41
CA PRO A 22 -2.58 -6.59 -4.76
C PRO A 22 -3.15 -7.53 -5.82
N ASP A 23 -3.27 -8.84 -5.52
CA ASP A 23 -3.86 -9.79 -6.46
C ASP A 23 -5.40 -9.70 -6.44
N PRO A 24 -6.04 -9.26 -7.54
CA PRO A 24 -7.50 -9.11 -7.59
C PRO A 24 -8.25 -10.44 -7.55
N THR A 25 -7.57 -11.57 -7.73
CA THR A 25 -8.17 -12.91 -7.66
C THR A 25 -8.27 -13.42 -6.23
N LYS A 26 -7.61 -12.76 -5.27
CA LYS A 26 -7.60 -13.13 -3.85
C LYS A 26 -8.61 -12.31 -3.05
N ALA A 27 -8.89 -12.79 -1.84
CA ALA A 27 -9.75 -12.08 -0.91
C ALA A 27 -9.17 -10.71 -0.55
N LYS A 28 -10.04 -9.70 -0.49
CA LYS A 28 -9.65 -8.34 -0.10
C LYS A 28 -9.28 -8.31 1.37
N VAL A 29 -7.99 -8.22 1.67
CA VAL A 29 -7.42 -8.10 3.03
C VAL A 29 -6.37 -7.00 3.07
N LEU A 30 -5.94 -6.61 4.28
CA LEU A 30 -4.87 -5.66 4.53
C LEU A 30 -3.70 -6.36 5.25
N TYR A 31 -2.49 -6.16 4.75
CA TYR A 31 -1.26 -6.67 5.32
C TYR A 31 -0.49 -5.58 6.07
N ASP A 32 0.19 -5.97 7.14
CA ASP A 32 1.24 -5.16 7.75
C ASP A 32 2.38 -4.97 6.76
N SER A 33 2.75 -3.72 6.50
CA SER A 33 3.64 -3.37 5.42
C SER A 33 4.58 -2.22 5.76
N LYS A 34 5.63 -2.08 4.95
CA LYS A 34 6.59 -0.97 5.02
C LYS A 34 6.86 -0.42 3.63
N VAL A 35 6.91 0.89 3.50
CA VAL A 35 7.37 1.55 2.27
C VAL A 35 8.90 1.40 2.18
N LEU A 36 9.38 0.84 1.07
CA LEU A 36 10.81 0.71 0.75
C LEU A 36 11.32 1.80 -0.21
N ASP A 37 10.43 2.34 -1.05
CA ASP A 37 10.77 3.42 -1.97
C ASP A 37 9.52 4.14 -2.48
N VAL A 38 9.70 5.38 -2.91
CA VAL A 38 8.67 6.21 -3.56
C VAL A 38 9.12 6.49 -5.00
N ILE A 39 8.48 5.81 -5.95
CA ILE A 39 8.83 5.82 -7.36
C ILE A 39 7.95 6.85 -8.08
N VAL A 40 8.59 7.82 -8.74
CA VAL A 40 7.89 8.84 -9.54
C VAL A 40 8.10 8.57 -11.02
N ASN A 41 7.06 8.04 -11.66
CA ASN A 41 7.04 7.73 -13.07
C ASN A 41 6.21 8.75 -13.86
N LYS A 42 6.29 8.67 -15.19
CA LYS A 42 5.37 9.38 -16.09
C LYS A 42 4.45 8.34 -16.73
N ASP A 43 3.14 8.58 -16.69
CA ASP A 43 2.19 7.76 -17.42
C ASP A 43 2.34 7.96 -18.94
N GLN A 44 1.59 7.19 -19.73
CA GLN A 44 1.61 7.26 -21.21
C GLN A 44 1.27 8.65 -21.76
N ARG A 45 0.65 9.52 -20.94
CA ARG A 45 0.26 10.89 -21.28
C ARG A 45 1.24 11.93 -20.73
N GLY A 46 2.38 11.49 -20.19
CA GLY A 46 3.41 12.33 -19.60
C GLY A 46 3.06 12.92 -18.23
N ARG A 47 1.94 12.51 -17.62
CA ARG A 47 1.52 12.96 -16.28
C ARG A 47 2.30 12.20 -15.22
N LYS A 48 2.61 12.86 -14.11
CA LYS A 48 3.29 12.21 -12.99
C LYS A 48 2.39 11.13 -12.39
N ALA A 49 2.91 9.91 -12.28
CA ALA A 49 2.33 8.80 -11.54
C ALA A 49 3.27 8.47 -10.38
N VAL A 50 2.70 8.21 -9.20
CA VAL A 50 3.45 7.85 -8.01
C VAL A 50 3.11 6.40 -7.66
N GLU A 51 4.14 5.59 -7.51
CA GLU A 51 4.07 4.21 -7.06
C GLU A 51 4.91 4.06 -5.79
N TYR A 52 4.51 3.15 -4.92
CA TYR A 52 5.21 2.84 -3.69
C TYR A 52 5.71 1.39 -3.78
N LEU A 53 7.01 1.18 -3.57
CA LEU A 53 7.54 -0.17 -3.39
C LEU A 53 7.21 -0.61 -1.96
N ILE A 54 6.40 -1.65 -1.84
CA ILE A 54 5.90 -2.14 -0.56
C ILE A 54 6.55 -3.48 -0.21
N HIS A 55 7.05 -3.56 1.01
CA HIS A 55 7.43 -4.80 1.68
C HIS A 55 6.30 -5.29 2.59
N PHE A 56 5.99 -6.58 2.54
CA PHE A 56 4.98 -7.23 3.38
C PHE A 56 5.66 -7.89 4.59
N GLN A 57 5.31 -7.48 5.81
CA GLN A 57 5.97 -7.91 7.04
C GLN A 57 5.78 -9.42 7.26
N GLY A 58 6.89 -10.12 7.49
CA GLY A 58 6.91 -11.58 7.65
C GLY A 58 6.99 -12.37 6.35
N TRP A 59 7.04 -11.70 5.19
CA TRP A 59 7.20 -12.33 3.88
C TRP A 59 8.62 -12.13 3.34
N ASN A 60 9.05 -13.01 2.43
CA ASN A 60 10.31 -12.83 1.72
C ASN A 60 10.24 -11.63 0.75
N SER A 61 11.36 -10.95 0.51
CA SER A 61 11.44 -9.80 -0.41
C SER A 61 11.06 -10.11 -1.85
N SER A 62 11.04 -11.38 -2.27
CA SER A 62 10.47 -11.80 -3.57
C SER A 62 8.98 -11.48 -3.70
N TRP A 63 8.30 -11.20 -2.59
CA TRP A 63 6.92 -10.75 -2.53
C TRP A 63 6.76 -9.22 -2.54
N ASP A 64 7.83 -8.44 -2.54
CA ASP A 64 7.73 -6.99 -2.60
C ASP A 64 7.06 -6.56 -3.92
N ARG A 65 6.18 -5.55 -3.86
CA ARG A 65 5.40 -5.10 -5.03
C ARG A 65 5.37 -3.58 -5.14
N CYS A 66 5.44 -3.07 -6.36
CA CYS A 66 5.09 -1.69 -6.66
C CYS A 66 3.57 -1.57 -6.74
N VAL A 67 2.99 -0.67 -5.96
CA VAL A 67 1.55 -0.42 -5.95
C VAL A 67 1.25 1.07 -6.05
N THR A 68 0.07 1.41 -6.57
CA THR A 68 -0.44 2.78 -6.58
C THR A 68 -0.86 3.23 -5.18
N GLU A 69 -1.01 4.54 -5.00
CA GLU A 69 -1.40 5.14 -3.71
C GLU A 69 -2.71 4.57 -3.13
N GLU A 70 -3.63 4.10 -3.97
CA GLU A 70 -4.93 3.56 -3.56
C GLU A 70 -4.84 2.21 -2.82
N TYR A 71 -3.74 1.48 -2.99
CA TYR A 71 -3.50 0.21 -2.29
C TYR A 71 -2.92 0.41 -0.89
N VAL A 72 -2.49 1.63 -0.55
CA VAL A 72 -1.76 1.91 0.69
C VAL A 72 -2.59 2.77 1.63
N LEU A 73 -2.68 2.35 2.89
CA LEU A 73 -3.36 3.06 3.97
C LEU A 73 -2.37 3.40 5.09
N LYS A 74 -2.61 4.51 5.78
CA LYS A 74 -1.88 4.87 7.00
C LYS A 74 -2.17 3.85 8.10
N ASP A 75 -1.19 3.61 8.96
CA ASP A 75 -1.38 2.80 10.16
C ASP A 75 -2.11 3.61 11.25
N THR A 76 -3.43 3.78 11.08
CA THR A 76 -4.33 4.42 12.06
C THR A 76 -5.27 3.38 12.66
N GLU A 77 -5.86 3.70 13.81
CA GLU A 77 -6.78 2.78 14.50
C GLU A 77 -8.00 2.43 13.63
N GLU A 78 -8.51 3.37 12.85
CA GLU A 78 -9.63 3.13 11.93
C GLU A 78 -9.25 2.13 10.84
N ASN A 79 -8.04 2.24 10.28
CA ASN A 79 -7.56 1.30 9.26
C ASN A 79 -7.19 -0.06 9.87
N ARG A 80 -6.77 -0.11 11.14
CA ARG A 80 -6.58 -1.35 11.89
C ARG A 80 -7.89 -2.07 12.19
N GLN A 81 -8.96 -1.34 12.46
CA GLN A 81 -10.30 -1.93 12.55
C GLN A 81 -10.72 -2.49 11.18
N LEU A 82 -10.52 -1.74 10.09
CA LEU A 82 -10.79 -2.23 8.73
C LEU A 82 -9.98 -3.50 8.39
N GLN A 83 -8.72 -3.57 8.80
CA GLN A 83 -7.89 -4.78 8.63
C GLN A 83 -8.51 -5.99 9.31
N ARG A 84 -8.97 -5.83 10.57
CA ARG A 84 -9.66 -6.90 11.32
C ARG A 84 -10.96 -7.33 10.64
N ASP A 85 -11.78 -6.37 10.23
CA ASP A 85 -13.07 -6.64 9.58
C ASP A 85 -12.91 -7.39 8.25
N LEU A 86 -11.93 -6.98 7.44
CA LEU A 86 -11.61 -7.64 6.17
C LEU A 86 -11.05 -9.04 6.36
N ALA A 87 -10.17 -9.24 7.35
CA ALA A 87 -9.65 -10.56 7.68
C ALA A 87 -10.77 -11.51 8.13
N GLN A 88 -11.68 -11.05 8.99
CA GLN A 88 -12.83 -11.84 9.43
C GLN A 88 -13.74 -12.19 8.25
N LYS A 89 -14.04 -11.23 7.37
CA LYS A 89 -14.86 -11.47 6.17
C LYS A 89 -14.21 -12.48 5.22
N ALA A 90 -12.90 -12.39 5.00
CA ALA A 90 -12.16 -13.32 4.15
C ALA A 90 -12.17 -14.75 4.71
N GLN A 91 -12.05 -14.90 6.04
CA GLN A 91 -12.18 -16.22 6.68
C GLN A 91 -13.57 -16.81 6.45
N LEU A 92 -14.64 -16.04 6.65
CA LEU A 92 -16.01 -16.51 6.44
C LEU A 92 -16.26 -16.96 4.99
N GLN A 93 -15.65 -16.32 4.00
CA GLN A 93 -15.79 -16.70 2.59
C GLN A 93 -15.10 -18.03 2.24
N LEU A 94 -14.14 -18.51 3.03
CA LEU A 94 -13.54 -19.84 2.83
C LEU A 94 -14.41 -20.97 3.39
N TYR A 95 -15.42 -20.65 4.22
CA TYR A 95 -16.30 -21.62 4.87
C TYR A 95 -17.69 -21.71 4.22
N VAL A 96 -17.92 -21.02 3.10
CA VAL A 96 -19.16 -21.04 2.30
C VAL A 96 -18.87 -21.65 0.94
#